data_AF-A0A1J5T5H1-F1
#
_entry.id   AF-A0A1J5T5H1-F1
#
_cell.length_a   1.000
_cell.length_b   1.000
_cell.length_c   1.000
_cell.angle_alpha   90.00
_cell.angle_beta   90.00
_cell.angle_gamma   90.00
#
_symmetry.space_group_name_H-M   'P 1'
#
loop_
_entity.id
_entity.type
_entity.pdbx_description
1 polymer ?
#
loop_
_entity_poly.entity_id
_entity_poly.type
_entity_poly.pdbx_seq_one_letter_code
_entity_poly.pdbx_strand_id
1 'polypeptide(L)'
;MRISTSTIYSTNVSYLDNLQVQIAQTTQQIASGQSILNPAMDPVGAARATELTLSYASTTQYASNNTAATNTLSLSDGILQNVTSLLQSAHDTAITGASGNSLSDGNRLALAKSLQGALQDLLGLANSTDGNGNYLYSGGQGSVQPFVNTPAGVVYQGDDVQRKMQVAPSRQISSSDSGADLFMRIRNGNGTFQTALAAGNTGTGTISQGVVTNSTLYSGNSYQVTFGAGGTTYSITDVTAGPPGVAVAGQTGVAYVSGQAISFNGIQFSITGTPAAGDTFNVTPSSNQSVFDTLNKLINTLSTPLSGATAATVAANTQAMSDGINALTQDLNNVLGVRATIGSRMNELTALQSTDTQLGLQYQQTLSSIQDTDYNKAITNLSQQKLVLQAAQQSFAQVSKLSLFNYL
;
A
#
# COMPACT_ATOMS: atom_id res chain seq x y z
N MET A 1 -35.00 -57.07 -60.71
CA MET A 1 -33.97 -56.40 -59.87
C MET A 1 -33.80 -54.92 -60.28
N ARG A 2 -34.80 -54.07 -60.03
CA ARG A 2 -34.78 -52.63 -60.42
C ARG A 2 -34.18 -51.68 -59.37
N ILE A 3 -33.62 -52.22 -58.27
CA ILE A 3 -33.13 -51.44 -57.11
C ILE A 3 -31.59 -51.24 -57.12
N SER A 4 -30.86 -51.71 -58.14
CA SER A 4 -29.39 -51.83 -58.00
C SER A 4 -28.55 -50.66 -58.55
N THR A 5 -28.77 -50.14 -59.76
CA THR A 5 -27.80 -49.24 -60.43
C THR A 5 -27.82 -47.77 -59.98
N SER A 6 -29.01 -47.15 -59.83
CA SER A 6 -29.10 -45.75 -59.40
C SER A 6 -28.64 -45.58 -57.96
N THR A 7 -28.99 -46.54 -57.09
CA THR A 7 -28.55 -46.58 -55.70
C THR A 7 -27.03 -46.71 -55.64
N ILE A 8 -26.42 -47.69 -56.33
CA ILE A 8 -24.96 -47.88 -56.38
C ILE A 8 -24.25 -46.62 -56.90
N TYR A 9 -24.76 -45.99 -57.96
CA TYR A 9 -24.19 -44.75 -58.48
C TYR A 9 -24.26 -43.62 -57.46
N SER A 10 -25.43 -43.38 -56.86
CA SER A 10 -25.64 -42.33 -55.85
C SER A 10 -24.79 -42.54 -54.59
N THR A 11 -24.61 -43.78 -54.15
CA THR A 11 -23.74 -44.13 -53.02
C THR A 11 -22.27 -43.86 -53.34
N ASN A 12 -21.81 -44.21 -54.56
CA ASN A 12 -20.43 -43.93 -54.98
C ASN A 12 -20.15 -42.43 -55.15
N VAL A 13 -21.07 -41.67 -55.73
CA VAL A 13 -20.93 -40.20 -55.84
C VAL A 13 -20.91 -39.57 -54.45
N SER A 14 -21.84 -39.95 -53.57
CA SER A 14 -21.85 -39.47 -52.18
C SER A 14 -20.54 -39.81 -51.45
N TYR A 15 -19.95 -40.97 -51.71
CA TYR A 15 -18.65 -41.36 -51.15
C TYR A 15 -17.50 -40.49 -51.69
N LEU A 16 -17.47 -40.21 -52.99
CA LEU A 16 -16.48 -39.32 -53.61
C LEU A 16 -16.58 -37.88 -53.12
N ASP A 17 -17.81 -37.37 -52.95
CA ASP A 17 -18.05 -36.03 -52.39
C ASP A 17 -17.58 -35.95 -50.93
N ASN A 18 -17.85 -36.99 -50.13
CA ASN A 18 -17.33 -37.07 -48.75
C ASN A 18 -15.79 -37.07 -48.70
N LEU A 19 -15.12 -37.79 -49.61
CA LEU A 19 -13.66 -37.79 -49.69
C LEU A 19 -13.10 -36.41 -50.08
N GLN A 20 -13.74 -35.69 -50.99
CA GLN A 20 -13.35 -34.33 -51.35
C GLN A 20 -13.52 -33.36 -50.18
N VAL A 21 -14.61 -33.48 -49.40
CA VAL A 21 -14.81 -32.69 -48.17
C VAL A 21 -13.70 -32.99 -47.16
N GLN A 22 -13.34 -34.26 -46.94
CA GLN A 22 -12.26 -34.62 -46.02
C GLN A 22 -10.90 -34.06 -46.44
N ILE A 23 -10.56 -34.16 -47.74
CA ILE A 23 -9.33 -33.57 -48.29
C ILE A 23 -9.31 -32.06 -48.11
N ALA A 24 -10.43 -31.38 -48.38
CA ALA A 24 -10.54 -29.94 -48.21
C ALA A 24 -10.35 -29.54 -46.73
N GLN A 25 -10.96 -30.28 -45.80
CA GLN A 25 -10.80 -30.07 -44.37
C GLN A 25 -9.36 -30.25 -43.91
N THR A 26 -8.70 -31.36 -44.26
CA THR A 26 -7.29 -31.59 -43.88
C THR A 26 -6.36 -30.57 -44.54
N THR A 27 -6.63 -30.15 -45.77
CA THR A 27 -5.89 -29.06 -46.42
C THR A 27 -6.05 -27.74 -45.65
N GLN A 28 -7.27 -27.43 -45.19
CA GLN A 28 -7.55 -26.23 -44.40
C GLN A 28 -6.89 -26.29 -43.01
N GLN A 29 -6.85 -27.45 -42.36
CA GLN A 29 -6.13 -27.67 -41.09
C GLN A 29 -4.62 -27.43 -41.23
N ILE A 30 -4.03 -27.88 -42.35
CA ILE A 30 -2.63 -27.62 -42.68
C ILE A 30 -2.40 -26.14 -42.98
N ALA A 31 -3.29 -25.50 -43.73
CA ALA A 31 -3.12 -24.09 -44.12
C ALA A 31 -3.30 -23.11 -42.94
N SER A 32 -4.26 -23.39 -42.04
CA SER A 32 -4.53 -22.56 -40.86
C SER A 32 -3.65 -22.89 -39.66
N GLY A 33 -3.02 -24.07 -39.65
CA GLY A 33 -2.35 -24.61 -38.47
C GLY A 33 -3.29 -25.01 -37.33
N GLN A 34 -4.62 -24.97 -37.54
CA GLN A 34 -5.61 -25.32 -36.53
C GLN A 34 -6.29 -26.65 -36.82
N SER A 35 -6.29 -27.55 -35.84
CA SER A 35 -6.95 -28.86 -35.90
C SER A 35 -8.48 -28.72 -35.82
N ILE A 36 -8.99 -27.74 -35.06
CA ILE A 36 -10.42 -27.44 -34.88
C ILE A 36 -10.76 -26.15 -35.64
N LEU A 37 -11.33 -26.29 -36.84
CA LEU A 37 -11.71 -25.15 -37.70
C LEU A 37 -13.11 -24.60 -37.39
N ASN A 38 -13.99 -25.45 -36.87
CA ASN A 38 -15.33 -25.08 -36.48
C ASN A 38 -15.82 -25.98 -35.32
N PRO A 39 -16.78 -25.51 -34.50
CA PRO A 39 -17.28 -26.28 -33.35
C PRO A 39 -17.98 -27.59 -33.72
N ALA A 40 -18.40 -27.78 -34.98
CA ALA A 40 -19.05 -29.01 -35.42
C ALA A 40 -18.05 -30.17 -35.61
N MET A 41 -16.74 -29.88 -35.76
CA MET A 41 -15.69 -30.89 -35.91
C MET A 41 -15.32 -31.54 -34.57
N ASP A 42 -15.22 -30.75 -33.51
CA ASP A 42 -15.02 -31.24 -32.14
C ASP A 42 -15.70 -30.28 -31.14
N PRO A 43 -16.98 -30.53 -30.78
CA PRO A 43 -17.72 -29.65 -29.88
C PRO A 43 -17.13 -29.65 -28.46
N VAL A 44 -16.50 -30.75 -28.02
CA VAL A 44 -15.89 -30.84 -26.69
C VAL A 44 -14.56 -30.08 -26.66
N GLY A 45 -13.71 -30.29 -27.66
CA GLY A 45 -12.47 -29.54 -27.84
C GLY A 45 -12.71 -28.05 -28.00
N ALA A 46 -13.72 -27.66 -28.77
CA ALA A 46 -14.10 -26.24 -28.94
C ALA A 46 -14.60 -25.60 -27.64
N ALA A 47 -15.44 -26.29 -26.86
CA ALA A 47 -15.90 -25.80 -25.57
C ALA A 47 -14.74 -25.62 -24.58
N ARG A 48 -13.86 -26.63 -24.47
CA ARG A 48 -12.68 -26.58 -23.60
C ARG A 48 -11.67 -25.52 -24.02
N ALA A 49 -11.44 -25.35 -25.32
CA ALA A 49 -10.59 -24.29 -25.85
C ALA A 49 -11.13 -22.89 -25.54
N THR A 50 -12.45 -22.72 -25.58
CA THR A 50 -13.11 -21.47 -25.19
C THR A 50 -12.90 -21.17 -23.70
N GLU A 51 -13.13 -22.15 -22.83
CA GLU A 51 -12.90 -22.01 -21.39
C GLU A 51 -11.44 -21.66 -21.05
N LEU A 52 -10.48 -22.32 -21.71
CA LEU A 52 -9.05 -22.04 -21.55
C LEU A 52 -8.69 -20.64 -22.07
N THR A 53 -9.29 -20.20 -23.17
CA THR A 53 -9.08 -18.85 -23.72
C THR A 53 -9.59 -17.77 -22.78
N LEU A 54 -10.77 -17.97 -22.17
CA LEU A 54 -11.31 -17.06 -21.15
C LEU A 54 -10.43 -17.05 -19.90
N SER A 55 -9.96 -18.22 -19.45
CA SER A 55 -9.07 -18.34 -18.30
C SER A 55 -7.72 -17.65 -18.56
N TYR A 56 -7.15 -17.84 -19.74
CA TYR A 56 -5.92 -17.17 -20.19
C TYR A 56 -6.10 -15.65 -20.22
N ALA A 57 -7.17 -15.15 -20.83
CA ALA A 57 -7.46 -13.71 -20.88
C ALA A 57 -7.61 -13.10 -19.48
N SER A 58 -8.28 -13.80 -18.56
CA SER A 58 -8.40 -13.37 -17.17
C SER A 58 -7.03 -13.30 -16.48
N THR A 59 -6.19 -14.32 -16.65
CA THR A 59 -4.82 -14.34 -16.10
C THR A 59 -3.95 -13.23 -16.69
N THR A 60 -4.05 -12.95 -17.99
CA THR A 60 -3.34 -11.81 -18.61
C THR A 60 -3.79 -10.48 -18.00
N GLN A 61 -5.09 -10.30 -17.76
CA GLN A 61 -5.60 -9.10 -17.10
C GLN A 61 -5.07 -8.97 -15.67
N TYR A 62 -5.00 -10.07 -14.90
CA TYR A 62 -4.42 -10.06 -13.56
C TYR A 62 -2.93 -9.73 -13.58
N ALA A 63 -2.16 -10.26 -14.53
CA ALA A 63 -0.75 -9.90 -14.73
C ALA A 63 -0.55 -8.40 -15.06
N SER A 64 -1.39 -7.83 -15.93
CA SER A 64 -1.36 -6.38 -16.21
C SER A 64 -1.71 -5.56 -14.96
N ASN A 65 -2.71 -5.99 -14.18
CA ASN A 65 -3.07 -5.36 -12.92
C ASN A 65 -1.93 -5.46 -11.89
N ASN A 66 -1.31 -6.63 -11.74
CA ASN A 66 -0.17 -6.85 -10.86
C ASN A 66 0.99 -5.91 -11.19
N THR A 67 1.29 -5.73 -12.47
CA THR A 67 2.30 -4.78 -12.96
C THR A 67 1.91 -3.33 -12.62
N ALA A 68 0.67 -2.93 -12.89
CA ALA A 68 0.20 -1.58 -12.60
C ALA A 68 0.25 -1.26 -11.09
N ALA A 69 -0.25 -2.17 -10.25
CA ALA A 69 -0.19 -2.03 -8.80
C ALA A 69 1.26 -1.96 -8.29
N THR A 70 2.16 -2.80 -8.82
CA THR A 70 3.59 -2.78 -8.47
C THR A 70 4.23 -1.44 -8.81
N ASN A 71 3.95 -0.88 -9.98
CA ASN A 71 4.48 0.42 -10.39
C ASN A 71 4.00 1.55 -9.48
N THR A 72 2.70 1.60 -9.15
CA THR A 72 2.14 2.61 -8.24
C THR A 72 2.74 2.50 -6.84
N LEU A 73 2.84 1.27 -6.30
CA LEU A 73 3.42 1.04 -4.98
C LEU A 73 4.92 1.37 -4.93
N SER A 74 5.66 1.05 -5.98
CA SER A 74 7.09 1.39 -6.09
C SER A 74 7.32 2.90 -6.14
N LEU A 75 6.48 3.63 -6.88
CA LEU A 75 6.52 5.10 -6.91
C LEU A 75 6.23 5.68 -5.52
N SER A 76 5.20 5.18 -4.84
CA SER A 76 4.87 5.58 -3.47
C SER A 76 6.02 5.29 -2.50
N ASP A 77 6.64 4.11 -2.55
CA ASP A 77 7.78 3.78 -1.67
C ASP A 77 8.97 4.71 -1.91
N GLY A 78 9.29 5.04 -3.18
CA GLY A 78 10.35 5.98 -3.51
C GLY A 78 10.11 7.39 -2.93
N ILE A 79 8.86 7.87 -2.96
CA ILE A 79 8.49 9.15 -2.35
C ILE A 79 8.57 9.08 -0.83
N LEU A 80 8.07 8.00 -0.22
CA LEU A 80 8.16 7.81 1.23
C LEU A 80 9.61 7.66 1.70
N GLN A 81 10.51 7.15 0.85
CA GLN A 81 11.94 7.15 1.13
C GLN A 81 12.50 8.57 1.15
N ASN A 82 12.09 9.45 0.22
CA ASN A 82 12.46 10.86 0.27
C ASN A 82 11.91 11.56 1.52
N VAL A 83 10.66 11.27 1.90
CA VAL A 83 10.06 11.76 3.16
C VAL A 83 10.87 11.28 4.36
N THR A 84 11.30 10.01 4.38
CA THR A 84 12.11 9.46 5.47
C THR A 84 13.42 10.24 5.62
N SER A 85 14.16 10.44 4.52
CA SER A 85 15.42 11.21 4.53
C SER A 85 15.21 12.66 4.97
N LEU A 86 14.11 13.29 4.54
CA LEU A 86 13.75 14.65 4.91
C LEU A 86 13.48 14.77 6.42
N LEU A 87 12.70 13.83 6.98
CA LEU A 87 12.40 13.81 8.40
C LEU A 87 13.62 13.48 9.27
N GLN A 88 14.54 12.64 8.78
CA GLN A 88 15.83 12.41 9.44
C GLN A 88 16.67 13.70 9.48
N SER A 89 16.75 14.43 8.37
CA SER A 89 17.46 15.71 8.33
C SER A 89 16.82 16.77 9.24
N ALA A 90 15.48 16.82 9.27
CA ALA A 90 14.74 17.69 10.19
C ALA A 90 15.01 17.31 11.66
N HIS A 91 15.08 16.02 11.96
CA HIS A 91 15.40 15.50 13.28
C HIS A 91 16.82 15.90 13.72
N ASP A 92 17.83 15.78 12.86
CA ASP A 92 19.20 16.21 13.15
C ASP A 92 19.30 17.73 13.37
N THR A 93 18.55 18.50 12.57
CA THR A 93 18.41 19.95 12.74
C THR A 93 17.77 20.29 14.10
N ALA A 94 16.73 19.55 14.50
CA ALA A 94 16.07 19.72 15.78
C ALA A 94 16.98 19.34 16.96
N ILE A 95 17.75 18.26 16.86
CA ILE A 95 18.77 17.88 17.87
C ILE A 95 19.79 19.00 18.02
N THR A 96 20.30 19.54 16.92
CA THR A 96 21.25 20.66 16.95
C THR A 96 20.63 21.85 17.69
N GLY A 97 19.38 22.19 17.34
CA GLY A 97 18.62 23.27 17.96
C GLY A 97 18.26 23.06 19.43
N ALA A 98 18.22 21.81 19.90
CA ALA A 98 17.94 21.45 21.29
C ALA A 98 19.08 21.82 22.25
N SER A 99 20.23 22.25 21.73
CA SER A 99 21.37 22.75 22.53
C SER A 99 21.06 24.04 23.33
N GLY A 100 19.83 24.57 23.23
CA GLY A 100 19.30 25.61 24.11
C GLY A 100 20.04 26.95 24.01
N ASN A 101 20.40 27.51 25.16
CA ASN A 101 21.10 28.81 25.31
C ASN A 101 22.50 28.83 24.66
N SER A 102 23.14 27.66 24.48
CA SER A 102 24.49 27.60 23.90
C SER A 102 24.56 28.09 22.44
N LEU A 103 23.40 28.19 21.77
CA LEU A 103 23.25 28.77 20.45
C LEU A 103 22.78 30.21 20.53
N SER A 104 23.39 31.08 19.72
CA SER A 104 22.88 32.44 19.53
C SER A 104 21.49 32.42 18.88
N ASP A 105 20.68 33.44 19.15
CA ASP A 105 19.35 33.60 18.52
C ASP A 105 19.45 33.61 16.99
N GLY A 106 20.53 34.17 16.43
CA GLY A 106 20.81 34.14 14.99
C GLY A 106 21.00 32.72 14.45
N ASN A 107 21.74 31.87 15.14
CA ASN A 107 21.93 30.47 14.76
C ASN A 107 20.62 29.68 14.89
N ARG A 108 19.85 29.90 15.96
CA ARG A 108 18.54 29.25 16.16
C ARG A 108 17.55 29.63 15.06
N LEU A 109 17.52 30.90 14.66
CA LEU A 109 16.72 31.37 13.53
C LEU A 109 17.16 30.75 12.19
N ALA A 110 18.45 30.51 11.98
CA ALA A 110 18.95 29.82 10.79
C ALA A 110 18.46 28.36 10.73
N LEU A 111 18.46 27.65 11.87
CA LEU A 111 17.91 26.30 11.97
C LEU A 111 16.39 26.30 11.73
N ALA A 112 15.66 27.28 12.27
CA ALA A 112 14.23 27.44 12.00
C ALA A 112 13.94 27.61 10.50
N LYS A 113 14.76 28.39 9.78
CA LYS A 113 14.66 28.54 8.32
C LYS A 113 14.95 27.23 7.57
N SER A 114 15.88 26.42 8.06
CA SER A 114 16.13 25.08 7.50
C SER A 114 14.88 24.19 7.64
N LEU A 115 14.27 24.13 8.83
CA LEU A 115 13.03 23.39 9.05
C LEU A 115 11.86 23.95 8.24
N GLN A 116 11.82 25.26 7.99
CA GLN A 116 10.82 25.88 7.13
C GLN A 116 10.95 25.41 5.67
N GLY A 117 12.18 25.24 5.17
CA GLY A 117 12.43 24.60 3.88
C GLY A 117 11.97 23.14 3.87
N ALA A 118 12.31 22.38 4.91
CA ALA A 118 11.87 20.99 5.05
C ALA A 118 10.34 20.86 5.08
N LEU A 119 9.63 21.79 5.71
CA LEU A 119 8.16 21.82 5.70
C LEU A 119 7.59 22.03 4.28
N GLN A 120 8.21 22.91 3.49
CA GLN A 120 7.80 23.15 2.10
C GLN A 120 8.06 21.93 1.22
N ASP A 121 9.22 21.31 1.37
CA ASP A 121 9.58 20.08 0.65
C ASP A 121 8.63 18.94 1.01
N LEU A 122 8.31 18.79 2.29
CA LEU A 122 7.36 17.78 2.77
C LEU A 122 5.97 17.99 2.17
N LEU A 123 5.50 19.24 2.10
CA LEU A 123 4.21 19.56 1.48
C LEU A 123 4.21 19.24 -0.03
N GLY A 124 5.36 19.42 -0.70
CA GLY A 124 5.56 19.00 -2.09
C GLY A 124 5.48 17.48 -2.25
N LEU A 125 6.22 16.73 -1.40
CA LEU A 125 6.22 15.27 -1.40
C LEU A 125 4.84 14.68 -1.09
N ALA A 126 4.13 15.25 -0.10
CA ALA A 126 2.78 14.83 0.28
C ALA A 126 1.73 15.11 -0.82
N ASN A 127 2.02 16.03 -1.74
CA ASN A 127 1.22 16.33 -2.93
C ASN A 127 1.81 15.71 -4.22
N SER A 128 2.61 14.65 -4.10
CA SER A 128 3.15 13.96 -5.28
C SER A 128 2.07 13.32 -6.13
N THR A 129 2.32 13.26 -7.45
CA THR A 129 1.41 12.68 -8.45
C THR A 129 2.00 11.44 -9.10
N ASP A 130 1.15 10.64 -9.73
CA ASP A 130 1.51 9.44 -10.51
C ASP A 130 2.03 9.74 -11.93
N GLY A 131 2.15 11.03 -12.30
CA GLY A 131 2.52 11.47 -13.66
C GLY A 131 1.35 11.53 -14.66
N ASN A 132 0.19 10.97 -14.31
CA ASN A 132 -1.04 11.01 -15.13
C ASN A 132 -2.06 12.03 -14.61
N GLY A 133 -1.64 12.90 -13.69
CA GLY A 133 -2.48 13.92 -13.07
C GLY A 133 -3.25 13.45 -11.83
N ASN A 134 -2.98 12.24 -11.31
CA ASN A 134 -3.56 11.79 -10.05
C ASN A 134 -2.58 11.94 -8.89
N TYR A 135 -3.05 12.49 -7.78
CA TYR A 135 -2.34 12.52 -6.52
C TYR A 135 -2.28 11.11 -5.89
N LEU A 136 -1.12 10.80 -5.33
CA LEU A 136 -0.85 9.49 -4.72
C LEU A 136 -1.54 9.34 -3.37
N TYR A 137 -1.64 10.42 -2.61
CA TYR A 137 -2.08 10.43 -1.21
C TYR A 137 -3.47 11.06 -1.00
N SER A 138 -4.27 11.23 -2.05
CA SER A 138 -5.64 11.78 -1.99
C SER A 138 -6.74 10.75 -1.78
N GLY A 139 -6.37 9.49 -1.52
CA GLY A 139 -7.34 8.39 -1.36
C GLY A 139 -7.97 7.98 -2.69
N GLY A 140 -9.30 7.86 -2.71
CA GLY A 140 -10.09 7.57 -3.90
C GLY A 140 -10.20 8.75 -4.86
N GLN A 141 -9.99 9.98 -4.36
CA GLN A 141 -10.13 11.22 -5.12
C GLN A 141 -8.83 11.61 -5.81
N GLY A 142 -8.42 10.83 -6.82
CA GLY A 142 -7.14 11.02 -7.53
C GLY A 142 -6.87 12.45 -8.01
N SER A 143 -7.87 13.20 -8.48
CA SER A 143 -7.67 14.54 -9.04
C SER A 143 -7.70 15.69 -8.01
N VAL A 144 -7.92 15.39 -6.73
CA VAL A 144 -7.98 16.40 -5.66
C VAL A 144 -6.61 16.54 -5.02
N GLN A 145 -6.10 17.77 -4.92
CA GLN A 145 -4.87 18.06 -4.18
C GLN A 145 -5.06 17.70 -2.70
N PRO A 146 -4.32 16.73 -2.14
CA PRO A 146 -4.59 16.21 -0.82
C PRO A 146 -4.25 17.18 0.31
N PHE A 147 -3.16 17.94 0.21
CA PHE A 147 -2.69 18.80 1.30
C PHE A 147 -2.63 20.26 0.88
N VAL A 148 -3.41 21.10 1.55
CA VAL A 148 -3.48 22.54 1.30
C VAL A 148 -3.04 23.29 2.54
N ASN A 149 -2.11 24.22 2.38
CA ASN A 149 -1.68 25.09 3.46
C ASN A 149 -2.69 26.21 3.69
N THR A 150 -3.19 26.35 4.92
CA THR A 150 -4.10 27.42 5.33
C THR A 150 -3.47 28.23 6.47
N PRO A 151 -4.01 29.42 6.82
CA PRO A 151 -3.54 30.16 7.98
C PRO A 151 -3.63 29.39 9.31
N ALA A 152 -4.51 28.37 9.38
CA ALA A 152 -4.69 27.52 10.56
C ALA A 152 -3.78 26.27 10.56
N GLY A 153 -2.96 26.07 9.51
CA GLY A 153 -2.15 24.88 9.31
C GLY A 153 -2.51 24.13 8.02
N VAL A 154 -1.84 23.00 7.80
CA VAL A 154 -2.08 22.15 6.63
C VAL A 154 -3.35 21.33 6.86
N VAL A 155 -4.28 21.36 5.90
CA VAL A 155 -5.52 20.59 5.93
C VAL A 155 -5.51 19.50 4.86
N TYR A 156 -6.10 18.36 5.21
CA TYR A 156 -6.30 17.25 4.28
C TYR A 156 -7.65 17.38 3.56
N GLN A 157 -7.64 17.32 2.23
CA GLN A 157 -8.83 17.42 1.38
C GLN A 157 -9.17 16.14 0.61
N GLY A 158 -8.36 15.07 0.77
CA GLY A 158 -8.67 13.76 0.20
C GLY A 158 -9.66 12.96 1.06
N ASP A 159 -9.75 11.66 0.79
CA ASP A 159 -10.52 10.71 1.58
C ASP A 159 -9.69 9.48 2.01
N ASP A 160 -10.29 8.63 2.84
CA ASP A 160 -9.65 7.39 3.33
C ASP A 160 -9.86 6.19 2.41
N VAL A 161 -10.43 6.40 1.23
CA VAL A 161 -10.75 5.30 0.33
C VAL A 161 -9.46 4.80 -0.31
N GLN A 162 -9.12 3.54 -0.04
CA GLN A 162 -8.02 2.88 -0.71
C GLN A 162 -8.48 2.38 -2.09
N ARG A 163 -7.73 2.72 -3.13
CA ARG A 163 -7.93 2.18 -4.48
C ARG A 163 -7.51 0.72 -4.47
N LYS A 164 -8.43 -0.17 -4.81
CA LYS A 164 -8.20 -1.63 -4.85
C LYS A 164 -8.11 -2.10 -6.28
N MET A 165 -7.17 -3.00 -6.54
CA MET A 165 -6.98 -3.62 -7.83
C MET A 165 -7.14 -5.13 -7.72
N GLN A 166 -7.93 -5.72 -8.62
CA GLN A 166 -8.09 -7.18 -8.70
C GLN A 166 -6.83 -7.79 -9.30
N VAL A 167 -6.15 -8.64 -8.53
CA VAL A 167 -4.81 -9.16 -8.86
C VAL A 167 -4.77 -10.69 -8.98
N ALA A 168 -5.86 -11.36 -8.62
CA ALA A 168 -6.12 -12.78 -8.81
C ALA A 168 -7.64 -13.02 -8.69
N PRO A 169 -8.19 -14.19 -9.02
CA PRO A 169 -9.65 -14.44 -9.04
C PRO A 169 -10.40 -14.02 -7.77
N SER A 170 -9.81 -14.23 -6.59
CA SER A 170 -10.41 -13.91 -5.29
C SER A 170 -9.58 -12.93 -4.46
N ARG A 171 -8.63 -12.20 -5.09
CA ARG A 171 -7.70 -11.31 -4.37
C ARG A 171 -7.67 -9.93 -4.98
N GLN A 172 -7.84 -8.94 -4.10
CA GLN A 172 -7.62 -7.53 -4.39
C GLN A 172 -6.52 -6.96 -3.50
N ILE A 173 -5.65 -6.12 -4.06
CA ILE A 173 -4.61 -5.40 -3.32
C ILE A 173 -4.89 -3.89 -3.38
N SER A 174 -4.70 -3.22 -2.25
CA SER A 174 -4.75 -1.75 -2.16
C SER A 174 -3.50 -1.16 -2.83
N SER A 175 -3.71 -0.39 -3.89
CA SER A 175 -2.67 0.33 -4.64
C SER A 175 -2.45 1.77 -4.16
N SER A 176 -3.24 2.23 -3.19
CA SER A 176 -3.04 3.53 -2.52
C SER A 176 -3.21 3.41 -1.01
N ASP A 177 -2.63 4.37 -0.29
CA ASP A 177 -2.78 4.54 1.14
C ASP A 177 -3.39 5.93 1.42
N SER A 178 -4.09 6.08 2.55
CA SER A 178 -4.68 7.37 2.94
C SER A 178 -3.56 8.34 3.30
N GLY A 179 -3.56 9.52 2.67
CA GLY A 179 -2.66 10.60 3.05
C GLY A 179 -2.88 11.06 4.49
N ALA A 180 -4.12 11.00 4.99
CA ALA A 180 -4.39 11.40 6.36
C ALA A 180 -3.79 10.44 7.38
N ASP A 181 -3.79 9.13 7.13
CA ASP A 181 -3.10 8.16 8.01
C ASP A 181 -1.57 8.35 7.95
N LEU A 182 -1.04 8.71 6.80
CA LEU A 182 0.39 8.95 6.60
C LEU A 182 0.92 10.23 7.27
N PHE A 183 0.17 11.34 7.15
CA PHE A 183 0.70 12.67 7.46
C PHE A 183 -0.11 13.45 8.52
N MET A 184 -1.34 13.05 8.85
CA MET A 184 -2.23 13.81 9.75
C MET A 184 -2.54 13.09 11.07
N ARG A 185 -2.60 11.76 11.06
CA ARG A 185 -3.07 10.94 12.19
C ARG A 185 -1.94 10.21 12.89
N ILE A 186 -0.88 10.94 13.23
CA ILE A 186 0.28 10.38 13.90
C ILE A 186 0.10 10.57 15.41
N ARG A 187 0.28 9.50 16.20
CA ARG A 187 0.10 9.57 17.66
C ARG A 187 1.25 10.36 18.28
N ASN A 188 0.93 11.42 19.01
CA ASN A 188 1.92 12.21 19.74
C ASN A 188 2.42 11.51 21.03
N GLY A 189 3.38 12.13 21.71
CA GLY A 189 3.95 11.58 22.95
C GLY A 189 4.71 10.28 22.69
N ASN A 190 4.56 9.29 23.58
CA ASN A 190 5.12 7.94 23.39
C ASN A 190 4.21 7.02 22.54
N GLY A 191 3.16 7.57 21.91
CA GLY A 191 2.19 6.82 21.12
C GLY A 191 0.98 6.32 21.92
N THR A 192 1.10 6.28 23.26
CA THR A 192 0.00 5.92 24.18
C THR A 192 -0.46 7.12 24.99
N PHE A 193 0.47 7.87 25.57
CA PHE A 193 0.21 9.14 26.24
C PHE A 193 1.29 10.18 25.90
N GLN A 194 0.96 11.44 26.14
CA GLN A 194 1.87 12.56 26.06
C GLN A 194 2.07 13.16 27.45
N THR A 195 3.33 13.48 27.76
CA THR A 195 3.68 14.40 28.85
C THR A 195 3.87 15.81 28.30
N ALA A 196 3.47 16.81 29.05
CA ALA A 196 3.62 18.20 28.64
C ALA A 196 3.82 19.13 29.85
N LEU A 197 4.59 20.19 29.66
CA LEU A 197 4.70 21.29 30.60
C LEU A 197 3.48 22.20 30.46
N ALA A 198 2.81 22.52 31.57
CA ALA A 198 1.68 23.44 31.55
C ALA A 198 2.15 24.90 31.41
N ALA A 199 1.30 25.74 30.81
CA ALA A 199 1.58 27.17 30.71
C ALA A 199 1.60 27.82 32.09
N GLY A 200 2.52 28.77 32.29
CA GLY A 200 2.62 29.54 33.53
C GLY A 200 3.59 28.98 34.57
N ASN A 201 4.28 27.88 34.28
CA ASN A 201 5.36 27.40 35.15
C ASN A 201 6.49 28.44 35.26
N THR A 202 7.02 28.58 36.47
CA THR A 202 8.07 29.55 36.81
C THR A 202 9.39 28.90 37.23
N GLY A 203 9.39 27.59 37.47
CA GLY A 203 10.59 26.80 37.70
C GLY A 203 11.27 26.35 36.41
N THR A 204 12.30 25.52 36.58
CA THR A 204 13.11 24.97 35.48
C THR A 204 12.81 23.49 35.20
N GLY A 205 11.71 22.98 35.75
CA GLY A 205 11.33 21.58 35.60
C GLY A 205 11.01 21.20 34.16
N THR A 206 11.57 20.10 33.66
CA THR A 206 11.20 19.46 32.39
C THR A 206 10.80 18.01 32.64
N ILE A 207 9.90 17.48 31.81
CA ILE A 207 9.31 16.15 31.94
C ILE A 207 9.74 15.26 30.77
N SER A 208 10.15 14.03 31.05
CA SER A 208 10.47 13.05 30.01
C SER A 208 9.19 12.53 29.32
N GLN A 209 9.34 11.96 28.13
CA GLN A 209 8.24 11.40 27.33
C GLN A 209 7.42 10.33 28.07
N GLY A 210 8.05 9.66 29.04
CA GLY A 210 7.46 8.58 29.82
C GLY A 210 7.25 7.29 29.04
N VAL A 211 6.98 6.21 29.77
CA VAL A 211 6.75 4.87 29.25
C VAL A 211 5.58 4.20 29.97
N VAL A 212 4.93 3.25 29.29
CA VAL A 212 3.98 2.33 29.92
C VAL A 212 4.77 1.14 30.48
N THR A 213 4.80 1.01 31.79
CA THR A 213 5.49 -0.10 32.49
C THR A 213 4.57 -1.30 32.72
N ASN A 214 3.26 -1.08 32.79
CA ASN A 214 2.27 -2.14 32.91
C ASN A 214 0.96 -1.75 32.20
N SER A 215 0.72 -2.36 31.03
CA SER A 215 -0.45 -2.10 30.20
C SER A 215 -1.79 -2.50 30.85
N THR A 216 -1.78 -3.42 31.82
CA THR A 216 -3.01 -3.86 32.51
C THR A 216 -3.52 -2.83 33.52
N LEU A 217 -2.64 -1.95 34.00
CA LEU A 217 -2.97 -0.88 34.96
C LEU A 217 -3.22 0.47 34.28
N TYR A 218 -2.85 0.60 33.01
CA TYR A 218 -3.07 1.83 32.25
C TYR A 218 -4.55 1.98 31.88
N SER A 219 -5.16 3.07 32.32
CA SER A 219 -6.59 3.34 32.16
C SER A 219 -6.95 4.35 31.07
N GLY A 220 -5.97 5.00 30.44
CA GLY A 220 -6.25 6.09 29.49
C GLY A 220 -6.79 7.37 30.13
N ASN A 221 -6.55 7.57 31.43
CA ASN A 221 -6.95 8.78 32.15
C ASN A 221 -5.96 9.93 31.91
N SER A 222 -6.43 11.16 32.16
CA SER A 222 -5.62 12.37 32.16
C SER A 222 -5.20 12.71 33.59
N TYR A 223 -3.92 13.00 33.80
CA TYR A 223 -3.36 13.34 35.10
C TYR A 223 -2.65 14.69 35.08
N GLN A 224 -2.66 15.36 36.23
CA GLN A 224 -1.86 16.56 36.48
C GLN A 224 -0.96 16.33 37.69
N VAL A 225 0.32 16.58 37.50
CA VAL A 225 1.34 16.66 38.56
C VAL A 225 1.46 18.11 38.97
N THR A 226 1.23 18.41 40.25
CA THR A 226 1.32 19.77 40.80
C THR A 226 2.39 19.84 41.88
N PHE A 227 3.28 20.82 41.77
CA PHE A 227 4.35 21.03 42.74
C PHE A 227 3.88 21.89 43.92
N GLY A 228 4.16 21.39 45.13
CA GLY A 228 3.79 22.04 46.39
C GLY A 228 4.74 23.17 46.80
N ALA A 229 4.58 23.68 48.03
CA ALA A 229 5.39 24.78 48.56
C ALA A 229 6.89 24.49 48.46
N GLY A 230 7.64 25.44 47.88
CA GLY A 230 9.09 25.32 47.65
C GLY A 230 9.52 24.40 46.51
N GLY A 231 8.59 23.75 45.77
CA GLY A 231 8.94 22.88 44.65
C GLY A 231 9.59 21.54 45.05
N THR A 232 9.61 21.21 46.34
CA THR A 232 10.28 20.01 46.90
C THR A 232 9.36 18.81 47.07
N THR A 233 8.06 18.98 46.85
CA THR A 233 7.06 17.91 46.88
C THR A 233 6.12 18.03 45.70
N TYR A 234 5.55 16.91 45.25
CA TYR A 234 4.53 16.88 44.21
C TYR A 234 3.30 16.11 44.66
N SER A 235 2.16 16.42 44.05
CA SER A 235 0.93 15.63 44.14
C SER A 235 0.38 15.34 42.76
N ILE A 236 -0.21 14.16 42.58
CA ILE A 236 -0.81 13.73 41.31
C ILE A 236 -2.31 13.65 41.46
N THR A 237 -3.02 14.30 40.55
CA THR A 237 -4.49 14.29 40.48
C THR A 237 -4.93 13.74 39.13
N ASP A 238 -5.97 12.90 39.15
CA ASP A 238 -6.71 12.48 37.96
C ASP A 238 -7.69 13.60 37.59
N VAL A 239 -7.48 14.20 36.42
CA VAL A 239 -8.25 15.33 35.89
C VAL A 239 -9.15 14.92 34.73
N THR A 240 -9.41 13.61 34.57
CA THR A 240 -10.23 13.08 33.45
C THR A 240 -11.64 13.67 33.43
N ALA A 241 -12.24 13.90 34.62
CA ALA A 241 -13.56 14.52 34.76
C ALA A 241 -13.55 16.07 34.76
N GLY A 242 -12.38 16.68 34.57
CA GLY A 242 -12.16 18.12 34.72
C GLY A 242 -11.84 18.55 36.17
N PRO A 243 -11.51 19.83 36.39
CA PRO A 243 -11.14 20.35 37.71
C PRO A 243 -12.35 20.52 38.66
N PRO A 244 -12.22 20.27 39.98
CA PRO A 244 -11.03 19.77 40.66
C PRO A 244 -10.85 18.25 40.46
N GLY A 245 -9.62 17.83 40.15
CA GLY A 245 -9.30 16.41 39.94
C GLY A 245 -9.33 15.58 41.23
N VAL A 246 -9.31 14.25 41.08
CA VAL A 246 -9.30 13.28 42.18
C VAL A 246 -7.86 12.89 42.52
N ALA A 247 -7.46 12.95 43.79
CA ALA A 247 -6.11 12.59 44.21
C ALA A 247 -5.80 11.12 43.91
N VAL A 248 -4.64 10.86 43.28
CA VAL A 248 -4.17 9.49 43.03
C VAL A 248 -3.63 8.91 44.34
N ALA A 249 -4.07 7.70 44.68
CA ALA A 249 -3.69 7.04 45.93
C ALA A 249 -2.16 6.91 46.06
N GLY A 250 -1.61 7.31 47.21
CA GLY A 250 -0.18 7.27 47.49
C GLY A 250 0.67 8.35 46.80
N GLN A 251 0.04 9.25 46.04
CA GLN A 251 0.72 10.29 45.25
C GLN A 251 0.39 11.71 45.72
N THR A 252 0.26 11.92 47.04
CA THR A 252 -0.01 13.24 47.63
C THR A 252 1.15 13.67 48.51
N GLY A 253 1.74 14.84 48.22
CA GLY A 253 2.85 15.41 48.99
C GLY A 253 4.13 14.57 48.95
N VAL A 254 4.37 13.83 47.87
CA VAL A 254 5.54 12.96 47.72
C VAL A 254 6.80 13.82 47.53
N ALA A 255 7.90 13.46 48.20
CA ALA A 255 9.17 14.17 48.05
C ALA A 255 9.67 14.10 46.61
N TYR A 256 10.03 15.26 46.05
CA TYR A 256 10.61 15.37 44.72
C TYR A 256 12.13 15.27 44.79
N VAL A 257 12.69 14.46 43.89
CA VAL A 257 14.12 14.39 43.63
C VAL A 257 14.31 14.44 42.13
N SER A 258 15.08 15.42 41.65
CA SER A 258 15.31 15.62 40.21
C SER A 258 15.85 14.35 39.55
N GLY A 259 15.18 13.95 38.47
CA GLY A 259 15.53 12.79 37.65
C GLY A 259 15.09 11.43 38.23
N GLN A 260 14.54 11.38 39.44
CA GLN A 260 13.97 10.14 39.96
C GLN A 260 12.68 9.78 39.21
N ALA A 261 12.48 8.48 39.01
CA ALA A 261 11.30 7.96 38.32
C ALA A 261 10.04 8.12 39.18
N ILE A 262 9.01 8.73 38.60
CA ILE A 262 7.66 8.85 39.14
C ILE A 262 6.81 7.76 38.48
N SER A 263 6.26 6.84 39.27
CA SER A 263 5.51 5.69 38.75
C SER A 263 4.16 5.53 39.46
N PHE A 264 3.09 5.38 38.69
CA PHE A 264 1.74 5.11 39.18
C PHE A 264 0.88 4.57 38.04
N ASN A 265 -0.20 3.83 38.34
CA ASN A 265 -1.20 3.37 37.36
C ASN A 265 -0.60 2.81 36.05
N GLY A 266 0.49 2.04 36.14
CA GLY A 266 1.14 1.40 34.99
C GLY A 266 1.96 2.32 34.09
N ILE A 267 2.17 3.58 34.45
CA ILE A 267 3.01 4.54 33.72
C ILE A 267 4.19 4.99 34.57
N GLN A 268 5.26 5.40 33.89
CA GLN A 268 6.46 5.93 34.50
C GLN A 268 7.00 7.09 33.66
N PHE A 269 7.44 8.15 34.32
CA PHE A 269 8.20 9.25 33.72
C PHE A 269 9.14 9.84 34.77
N SER A 270 9.93 10.83 34.39
CA SER A 270 10.82 11.56 35.28
C SER A 270 10.70 13.05 35.01
N ILE A 271 10.85 13.84 36.07
CA ILE A 271 10.97 15.29 35.97
C ILE A 271 12.38 15.65 36.40
N THR A 272 13.07 16.48 35.63
CA THR A 272 14.41 16.97 35.92
C THR A 272 14.38 18.48 36.11
N GLY A 273 15.38 19.03 36.81
CA GLY A 273 15.46 20.46 37.11
C GLY A 273 14.77 20.83 38.42
N THR A 274 14.51 22.12 38.60
CA THR A 274 13.94 22.69 39.84
C THR A 274 12.58 23.34 39.57
N PRO A 275 11.48 22.58 39.64
CA PRO A 275 10.13 23.12 39.62
C PRO A 275 9.92 24.14 40.74
N ALA A 276 9.09 25.16 40.50
CA ALA A 276 8.64 26.10 41.49
C ALA A 276 7.30 25.67 42.11
N ALA A 277 6.91 26.30 43.21
CA ALA A 277 5.60 26.06 43.82
C ALA A 277 4.48 26.47 42.86
N GLY A 278 3.51 25.58 42.64
CA GLY A 278 2.41 25.78 41.71
C GLY A 278 2.72 25.36 40.26
N ASP A 279 3.95 24.97 39.93
CA ASP A 279 4.27 24.42 38.61
C ASP A 279 3.47 23.14 38.37
N THR A 280 2.98 22.96 37.14
CA THR A 280 2.18 21.81 36.74
C THR A 280 2.71 21.12 35.49
N PHE A 281 2.56 19.79 35.46
CA PHE A 281 2.86 18.94 34.31
C PHE A 281 1.68 18.04 34.04
N ASN A 282 1.31 17.93 32.77
CA ASN A 282 0.16 17.17 32.35
C ASN A 282 0.60 15.85 31.74
N VAL A 283 -0.16 14.80 32.02
CA VAL A 283 -0.04 13.50 31.37
C VAL A 283 -1.41 13.19 30.77
N THR A 284 -1.51 13.24 29.45
CA THR A 284 -2.79 13.06 28.75
C THR A 284 -2.70 11.92 27.75
N PRO A 285 -3.78 11.20 27.45
CA PRO A 285 -3.80 10.21 26.38
C PRO A 285 -3.32 10.80 25.06
N SER A 286 -2.61 10.00 24.27
CA SER A 286 -2.09 10.46 22.98
C SER A 286 -3.23 10.82 22.04
N SER A 287 -3.10 11.95 21.37
CA SER A 287 -3.97 12.40 20.30
C SER A 287 -3.26 12.34 18.96
N ASN A 288 -4.04 12.48 17.88
CA ASN A 288 -3.50 12.62 16.55
C ASN A 288 -2.87 14.02 16.39
N GLN A 289 -1.71 14.05 15.75
CA GLN A 289 -0.98 15.25 15.34
C GLN A 289 -0.46 15.03 13.92
N SER A 290 -0.46 16.09 13.11
CA SER A 290 0.15 16.03 11.78
C SER A 290 1.66 16.26 11.84
N VAL A 291 2.39 15.66 10.91
CA VAL A 291 3.83 15.93 10.76
C VAL A 291 4.11 17.40 10.42
N PHE A 292 3.16 18.06 9.74
CA PHE A 292 3.23 19.49 9.45
C PHE A 292 3.16 20.33 10.73
N ASP A 293 2.29 19.95 11.68
CA ASP A 293 2.22 20.60 12.99
C ASP A 293 3.46 20.33 13.82
N THR A 294 4.05 19.12 13.73
CA THR A 294 5.33 18.81 14.37
C THR A 294 6.42 19.78 13.92
N LEU A 295 6.62 19.91 12.60
CA LEU A 295 7.61 20.82 12.04
C LEU A 295 7.30 22.28 12.39
N ASN A 296 6.04 22.72 12.31
CA ASN A 296 5.64 24.08 12.70
C ASN A 296 5.93 24.39 14.17
N LYS A 297 5.65 23.44 15.08
CA LYS A 297 5.98 23.60 16.50
C LYS A 297 7.49 23.76 16.72
N LEU A 298 8.31 22.98 16.03
CA LEU A 298 9.77 23.11 16.08
C LEU A 298 10.26 24.44 15.52
N ILE A 299 9.72 24.88 14.37
CA ILE A 299 10.03 26.18 13.75
C ILE A 299 9.71 27.32 14.73
N ASN A 300 8.52 27.30 15.34
CA ASN A 300 8.11 28.32 16.31
C ASN A 300 8.99 28.32 17.57
N THR A 301 9.36 27.13 18.04
CA THR A 301 10.25 26.95 19.21
C THR A 301 11.65 27.49 18.95
N LEU A 302 12.21 27.25 17.76
CA LEU A 302 13.52 27.77 17.34
C LEU A 302 13.50 29.27 17.00
N SER A 303 12.34 29.79 16.60
CA SER A 303 12.16 31.22 16.30
C SER A 303 11.97 32.07 17.56
N THR A 304 11.65 31.45 18.70
CA THR A 304 11.52 32.15 20.00
C THR A 304 12.91 32.51 20.54
N PRO A 305 13.27 33.80 20.70
CA PRO A 305 14.58 34.20 21.20
C PRO A 305 14.83 33.74 22.64
N LEU A 306 16.06 33.33 22.95
CA LEU A 306 16.48 32.90 24.28
C LEU A 306 17.51 33.83 24.93
N SER A 307 18.10 34.77 24.18
CA SER A 307 19.01 35.76 24.76
C SER A 307 18.27 36.64 25.78
N GLY A 308 18.76 36.65 27.02
CA GLY A 308 18.13 37.39 28.13
C GLY A 308 16.81 36.79 28.64
N ALA A 309 16.40 35.62 28.15
CA ALA A 309 15.20 34.94 28.61
C ALA A 309 15.37 34.39 30.04
N THR A 310 14.25 34.25 30.76
CA THR A 310 14.26 33.65 32.10
C THR A 310 14.60 32.17 32.05
N ALA A 311 15.11 31.60 33.16
CA ALA A 311 15.41 30.17 33.24
C ALA A 311 14.16 29.29 32.97
N ALA A 312 12.97 29.75 33.37
CA ALA A 312 11.70 29.10 33.08
C ALA A 312 11.39 29.08 31.58
N THR A 313 11.62 30.20 30.89
CA THR A 313 11.44 30.29 29.42
C THR A 313 12.41 29.35 28.70
N VAL A 314 13.66 29.26 29.16
CA VAL A 314 14.64 28.32 28.61
C VAL A 314 14.19 26.87 28.83
N ALA A 315 13.73 26.52 30.03
CA ALA A 315 13.23 25.18 30.33
C ALA A 315 12.00 24.82 29.48
N ALA A 316 11.04 25.74 29.31
CA ALA A 316 9.89 25.55 28.43
C ALA A 316 10.31 25.35 26.96
N ASN A 317 11.32 26.09 26.49
CA ASN A 317 11.88 25.89 25.15
C ASN A 317 12.54 24.52 25.01
N THR A 318 13.33 24.09 26.00
CA THR A 318 13.96 22.77 26.03
C THR A 318 12.91 21.65 26.02
N GLN A 319 11.81 21.79 26.78
CA GLN A 319 10.69 20.85 26.74
C GLN A 319 10.07 20.79 25.34
N ALA A 320 9.73 21.96 24.76
CA ALA A 320 9.12 22.01 23.43
C ALA A 320 10.00 21.42 22.33
N MET A 321 11.33 21.62 22.41
CA MET A 321 12.28 20.95 21.52
C MET A 321 12.28 19.43 21.71
N SER A 322 12.28 18.94 22.96
CA SER A 322 12.22 17.51 23.26
C SER A 322 10.92 16.88 22.76
N ASP A 323 9.78 17.53 22.99
CA ASP A 323 8.47 17.09 22.52
C ASP A 323 8.42 17.02 20.98
N GLY A 324 8.98 18.03 20.31
CA GLY A 324 9.06 18.07 18.85
C GLY A 324 9.97 16.99 18.25
N ILE A 325 11.12 16.71 18.88
CA ILE A 325 12.03 15.62 18.47
C ILE A 325 11.36 14.26 18.64
N ASN A 326 10.66 14.06 19.76
CA ASN A 326 9.89 12.85 20.01
C ASN A 326 8.75 12.67 19.00
N ALA A 327 8.05 13.76 18.67
CA ALA A 327 7.02 13.75 17.64
C ALA A 327 7.61 13.41 16.25
N LEU A 328 8.76 13.98 15.87
CA LEU A 328 9.46 13.60 14.63
C LEU A 328 9.85 12.12 14.59
N THR A 329 10.22 11.55 15.73
CA THR A 329 10.50 10.11 15.83
C THR A 329 9.24 9.29 15.56
N GLN A 330 8.08 9.72 16.07
CA GLN A 330 6.81 9.07 15.76
C GLN A 330 6.40 9.26 14.30
N ASP A 331 6.65 10.43 13.72
CA ASP A 331 6.41 10.71 12.31
C ASP A 331 7.25 9.78 11.42
N LEU A 332 8.54 9.59 11.76
CA LEU A 332 9.44 8.64 11.10
C LEU A 332 8.94 7.19 11.23
N ASN A 333 8.57 6.76 12.43
CA ASN A 333 8.07 5.41 12.66
C ASN A 333 6.78 5.13 11.88
N ASN A 334 5.88 6.12 11.76
CA ASN A 334 4.66 6.00 10.98
C ASN A 334 4.99 5.77 9.49
N VAL A 335 5.86 6.59 8.91
CA VAL A 335 6.28 6.45 7.51
C VAL A 335 6.96 5.11 7.27
N LEU A 336 7.86 4.68 8.16
CA LEU A 336 8.53 3.37 8.06
C LEU A 336 7.53 2.21 8.16
N GLY A 337 6.52 2.30 9.02
CA GLY A 337 5.46 1.30 9.14
C GLY A 337 4.62 1.17 7.86
N VAL A 338 4.28 2.28 7.22
CA VAL A 338 3.57 2.26 5.93
C VAL A 338 4.47 1.69 4.82
N ARG A 339 5.74 2.08 4.76
CA ARG A 339 6.70 1.49 3.80
C ARG A 339 6.84 -0.02 3.96
N ALA A 340 6.91 -0.52 5.20
CA ALA A 340 6.94 -1.97 5.45
C ALA A 340 5.67 -2.66 4.92
N THR A 341 4.51 -2.03 5.08
CA THR A 341 3.24 -2.54 4.55
C THR A 341 3.22 -2.54 3.01
N ILE A 342 3.71 -1.48 2.37
CA ILE A 342 3.87 -1.39 0.92
C ILE A 342 4.81 -2.51 0.42
N GLY A 343 5.95 -2.71 1.08
CA GLY A 343 6.89 -3.79 0.76
C GLY A 343 6.25 -5.17 0.84
N SER A 344 5.42 -5.43 1.85
CA SER A 344 4.66 -6.69 1.96
C SER A 344 3.70 -6.88 0.79
N ARG A 345 2.99 -5.82 0.35
CA ARG A 345 2.10 -5.87 -0.81
C ARG A 345 2.88 -6.11 -2.11
N MET A 346 4.04 -5.49 -2.28
CA MET A 346 4.91 -5.70 -3.46
C MET A 346 5.44 -7.14 -3.54
N ASN A 347 5.80 -7.75 -2.41
CA ASN A 347 6.21 -9.16 -2.36
C ASN A 347 5.05 -10.08 -2.78
N GLU A 348 3.84 -9.79 -2.31
CA GLU A 348 2.64 -10.54 -2.70
C GLU A 348 2.36 -10.41 -4.21
N LEU A 349 2.40 -9.19 -4.76
CA LEU A 349 2.22 -8.93 -6.19
C LEU A 349 3.27 -9.66 -7.04
N THR A 350 4.52 -9.72 -6.60
CA THR A 350 5.60 -10.44 -7.30
C THR A 350 5.35 -11.95 -7.34
N ALA A 351 4.85 -12.52 -6.24
CA ALA A 351 4.47 -13.93 -6.17
C ALA A 351 3.25 -14.24 -7.07
N LEU A 352 2.24 -13.36 -7.07
CA LEU A 352 1.08 -13.48 -7.93
C LEU A 352 1.46 -13.36 -9.41
N GLN A 353 2.31 -12.40 -9.78
CA GLN A 353 2.81 -12.22 -11.14
C GLN A 353 3.52 -13.48 -11.68
N SER A 354 4.33 -14.13 -10.83
CA SER A 354 5.02 -15.37 -11.18
C SER A 354 4.01 -16.51 -11.43
N THR A 355 2.97 -16.58 -10.58
CA THR A 355 1.88 -17.56 -10.71
C THR A 355 1.07 -17.33 -11.97
N ASP A 356 0.68 -16.09 -12.26
CA ASP A 356 -0.06 -15.72 -13.47
C ASP A 356 0.73 -16.07 -14.74
N THR A 357 2.05 -15.80 -14.74
CA THR A 357 2.92 -16.14 -15.86
C THR A 357 2.93 -17.66 -16.10
N GLN A 358 3.02 -18.45 -15.04
CA GLN A 358 3.02 -19.92 -15.13
C GLN A 358 1.67 -20.47 -15.61
N LEU A 359 0.56 -19.98 -15.06
CA LEU A 359 -0.79 -20.37 -15.47
C LEU A 359 -1.05 -19.98 -16.94
N GLY A 360 -0.63 -18.78 -17.34
CA GLY A 360 -0.71 -18.32 -18.72
C GLY A 360 0.00 -19.27 -19.69
N LEU A 361 1.23 -19.68 -19.38
CA LEU A 361 1.98 -20.65 -20.18
C LEU A 361 1.28 -22.02 -20.22
N GLN A 362 0.77 -22.49 -19.09
CA GLN A 362 0.06 -23.77 -19.01
C GLN A 362 -1.22 -23.77 -19.85
N TYR A 363 -2.02 -22.69 -19.79
CA TYR A 363 -3.20 -22.54 -20.62
C TYR A 363 -2.84 -22.48 -22.09
N GLN A 364 -1.78 -21.76 -22.47
CA GLN A 364 -1.30 -21.69 -23.84
C GLN A 364 -0.85 -23.07 -24.37
N GLN A 365 -0.12 -23.85 -23.57
CA GLN A 365 0.29 -25.22 -23.93
C GLN A 365 -0.91 -26.17 -24.07
N THR A 366 -1.89 -26.05 -23.17
CA THR A 366 -3.11 -26.88 -23.22
C THR A 366 -4.00 -26.49 -24.39
N LEU A 367 -4.08 -25.19 -24.71
CA LEU A 367 -4.81 -24.70 -25.87
C LEU A 367 -4.16 -25.18 -27.16
N SER A 368 -2.83 -25.10 -27.24
CA SER A 368 -2.03 -25.63 -28.36
C SER A 368 -2.26 -27.12 -28.57
N SER A 369 -2.28 -27.94 -27.52
CA SER A 369 -2.53 -29.39 -27.67
C SER A 369 -3.94 -29.74 -28.13
N ILE A 370 -4.90 -28.83 -27.96
CA ILE A 370 -6.29 -29.00 -28.42
C ILE A 370 -6.48 -28.42 -29.82
N GLN A 371 -5.92 -27.24 -30.10
CA GLN A 371 -6.23 -26.46 -31.29
C GLN A 371 -5.17 -26.54 -32.38
N ASP A 372 -3.91 -26.89 -32.10
CA ASP A 372 -2.86 -26.86 -33.12
C ASP A 372 -2.85 -28.15 -33.94
N THR A 373 -2.62 -28.01 -35.24
CA THR A 373 -2.51 -29.14 -36.17
C THR A 373 -1.19 -29.88 -35.97
N ASP A 374 -1.26 -31.19 -35.70
CA ASP A 374 -0.12 -32.09 -35.90
C ASP A 374 0.12 -32.25 -37.41
N TYR A 375 1.06 -31.46 -37.94
CA TYR A 375 1.40 -31.45 -39.36
C TYR A 375 1.84 -32.83 -39.87
N ASN A 376 2.52 -33.63 -39.05
CA ASN A 376 2.98 -34.96 -39.47
C ASN A 376 1.80 -35.89 -39.73
N LYS A 377 0.85 -35.91 -38.78
CA LYS A 377 -0.40 -36.68 -38.92
C LYS A 377 -1.28 -36.12 -40.04
N ALA A 378 -1.41 -34.80 -40.14
CA ALA A 378 -2.26 -34.15 -41.15
C ALA A 378 -1.74 -34.39 -42.58
N ILE A 379 -0.44 -34.27 -42.81
CA ILE A 379 0.18 -34.55 -44.11
C ILE A 379 0.04 -36.04 -44.47
N THR A 380 0.24 -36.94 -43.49
CA THR A 380 0.06 -38.38 -43.69
C THR A 380 -1.38 -38.71 -44.06
N ASN A 381 -2.36 -38.16 -43.34
CA ASN A 381 -3.78 -38.33 -43.63
C ASN A 381 -4.15 -37.76 -45.01
N LEU A 382 -3.66 -36.56 -45.36
CA LEU A 382 -3.91 -35.96 -46.66
C LEU A 382 -3.40 -36.84 -47.80
N SER A 383 -2.21 -37.43 -47.64
CA SER A 383 -1.64 -38.37 -48.61
C SER A 383 -2.50 -39.63 -48.78
N GLN A 384 -2.93 -40.24 -47.66
CA GLN A 384 -3.82 -41.40 -47.67
C GLN A 384 -5.19 -41.08 -48.29
N GLN A 385 -5.81 -39.96 -47.93
CA GLN A 385 -7.09 -39.52 -48.48
C GLN A 385 -6.99 -39.28 -50.00
N LYS A 386 -5.91 -38.67 -50.49
CA LYS A 386 -5.67 -38.49 -51.93
C LYS A 386 -5.52 -39.84 -52.66
N LEU A 387 -4.79 -40.79 -52.07
CA LEU A 387 -4.64 -42.14 -52.61
C LEU A 387 -5.99 -42.87 -52.68
N VAL A 388 -6.78 -42.81 -51.60
CA VAL A 388 -8.12 -43.42 -51.54
C VAL A 388 -9.07 -42.78 -52.55
N LEU A 389 -9.04 -41.46 -52.71
CA LEU A 389 -9.85 -40.77 -53.73
C LEU A 389 -9.49 -41.25 -55.14
N GLN A 390 -8.19 -41.35 -55.47
CA GLN A 390 -7.75 -41.87 -56.77
C GLN A 390 -8.21 -43.32 -56.99
N ALA A 391 -8.07 -44.19 -55.98
CA ALA A 391 -8.51 -45.57 -56.05
C ALA A 391 -10.04 -45.67 -56.22
N ALA A 392 -10.82 -44.89 -55.46
CA ALA A 392 -12.27 -44.83 -55.56
C ALA A 392 -12.74 -44.34 -56.94
N GLN A 393 -12.08 -43.33 -57.51
CA GLN A 393 -12.35 -42.85 -58.87
C GLN A 393 -12.08 -43.94 -59.92
N GLN A 394 -11.00 -44.72 -59.78
CA GLN A 394 -10.69 -45.83 -60.68
C GLN A 394 -11.70 -46.98 -60.54
N SER A 395 -12.06 -47.37 -59.32
CA SER A 395 -13.09 -48.40 -59.08
C SER A 395 -14.45 -47.97 -59.60
N PHE A 396 -14.84 -46.71 -59.39
CA PHE A 396 -16.07 -46.16 -59.96
C PHE A 396 -16.06 -46.17 -61.49
N ALA A 397 -14.91 -45.84 -62.11
CA ALA A 397 -14.73 -45.93 -63.57
C ALA A 397 -14.81 -47.38 -64.09
N GLN A 398 -14.39 -48.38 -63.31
CA GLN A 398 -14.53 -49.80 -63.66
C GLN A 398 -15.96 -50.33 -63.46
N VAL A 399 -16.63 -49.96 -62.36
CA VAL A 399 -18.00 -50.39 -62.07
C VAL A 399 -19.01 -49.72 -63.02
N SER A 400 -18.79 -48.47 -63.40
CA SER A 400 -19.59 -47.80 -64.44
C SER A 400 -19.45 -48.44 -65.82
N LYS A 401 -18.32 -49.10 -66.12
CA LYS A 401 -18.13 -49.92 -67.33
C LYS A 401 -18.83 -51.29 -67.28
N LEU A 402 -19.23 -51.79 -66.10
CA LEU A 402 -19.99 -53.03 -65.93
C LEU A 402 -21.51 -52.82 -66.04
N SER A 403 -21.98 -51.60 -66.36
CA SER A 403 -23.41 -51.34 -66.59
C SER A 403 -23.93 -52.19 -67.75
N LEU A 404 -25.24 -52.51 -67.69
CA LEU A 404 -26.04 -53.48 -68.47
C LEU A 404 -25.78 -53.54 -70.00
N PHE A 405 -25.03 -52.61 -70.58
CA PHE A 405 -24.58 -52.61 -71.98
C PHE A 405 -23.46 -53.61 -72.30
N ASN A 406 -22.83 -54.24 -71.31
CA ASN A 406 -21.86 -55.33 -71.53
C ASN A 406 -22.48 -56.74 -71.38
N TYR A 407 -23.77 -56.84 -71.04
CA TYR A 407 -24.49 -58.13 -70.92
C TYR A 407 -25.60 -58.31 -71.98
N LEU A 408 -25.87 -57.28 -72.79
CA LEU A 408 -26.62 -57.37 -74.05
C LEU A 408 -25.62 -57.25 -75.20
#